data_AF-A0A5M3W8Y9-F1
#
_entry.id   AF-A0A5M3W8Y9-F1
#
_cell.length_a   1.000
_cell.length_b   1.000
_cell.length_c   1.000
_cell.angle_alpha   90.00
_cell.angle_beta   90.00
_cell.angle_gamma   90.00
#
_symmetry.space_group_name_H-M   'P 1'
#
loop_
_entity.id
_entity.type
_entity.pdbx_description
1 polymer ?
#
loop_
_entity_poly.entity_id
_entity_poly.type
_entity_poly.pdbx_seq_one_letter_code
_entity_poly.pdbx_strand_id
1 'polypeptide(L)'
;MGRRAPVGPGDRRAGGPRRRDLARAHDLPAFELIALHDLVRLGAAEQVRDRLDRVAAGHDGELAPLFAEHARAAGDGAALLAVADRFDRLGFTLFAAEAAAQAADACRDDRSLAFARARAYALASRCEGADTPALSRVEPPGLTPSESKVAQLAAEGKTTKDIAAELVLSRRTVDNHLRSVYRKLGIHRRDGLRQVVSH
;
A
#
# COMPACT_ATOMS: atom_id res chain seq x y z
N MET A 1 -56.17 -11.54 -39.83
CA MET A 1 -56.27 -10.06 -39.87
C MET A 1 -55.87 -9.52 -38.51
N GLY A 2 -54.69 -8.92 -38.40
CA GLY A 2 -54.19 -8.25 -37.20
C GLY A 2 -53.09 -7.29 -37.62
N ARG A 3 -53.43 -6.00 -37.76
CA ARG A 3 -52.53 -4.96 -38.28
C ARG A 3 -51.47 -4.63 -37.22
N ARG A 4 -50.19 -4.84 -37.54
CA ARG A 4 -49.05 -4.25 -36.82
C ARG A 4 -48.90 -2.78 -37.23
N ALA A 5 -48.85 -1.89 -36.25
CA ALA A 5 -48.49 -0.49 -36.43
C ALA A 5 -46.96 -0.32 -36.61
N PRO A 6 -46.48 0.70 -37.36
CA PRO A 6 -45.05 0.92 -37.55
C PRO A 6 -44.43 1.66 -36.36
N VAL A 7 -43.28 1.17 -35.90
CA VAL A 7 -42.43 1.83 -34.90
C VAL A 7 -41.62 2.92 -35.61
N GLY A 8 -41.84 4.19 -35.23
CA GLY A 8 -41.07 5.34 -35.72
C GLY A 8 -39.65 5.40 -35.13
N PRO A 9 -38.70 6.09 -35.78
CA PRO A 9 -37.31 6.16 -35.33
C PRO A 9 -37.18 7.23 -34.22
N GLY A 10 -37.23 6.77 -32.97
CA GLY A 10 -36.98 7.58 -31.78
C GLY A 10 -35.48 7.72 -31.51
N ASP A 11 -34.95 8.87 -31.92
CA ASP A 11 -33.81 9.62 -31.38
C ASP A 11 -32.86 8.91 -30.38
N ARG A 12 -31.70 8.48 -30.88
CA ARG A 12 -30.55 8.01 -30.07
C ARG A 12 -29.68 9.18 -29.63
N ARG A 13 -30.20 10.14 -28.85
CA ARG A 13 -29.38 11.13 -28.14
C ARG A 13 -30.05 11.58 -26.84
N ALA A 14 -29.74 10.91 -25.74
CA ALA A 14 -29.82 11.50 -24.41
C ALA A 14 -28.76 10.84 -23.53
N GLY A 15 -27.81 11.64 -23.07
CA GLY A 15 -26.69 11.18 -22.25
C GLY A 15 -27.18 10.62 -20.93
N GLY A 16 -26.81 9.37 -20.64
CA GLY A 16 -26.90 8.84 -19.29
C GLY A 16 -26.13 9.75 -18.31
N PRO A 17 -26.60 9.87 -17.06
CA PRO A 17 -25.96 10.73 -16.08
C PRO A 17 -24.48 10.35 -15.97
N ARG A 18 -23.60 11.34 -16.20
CA ARG A 18 -22.17 11.16 -16.01
C ARG A 18 -21.98 10.76 -14.54
N ARG A 19 -21.15 9.76 -14.25
CA ARG A 19 -20.87 9.24 -12.89
C ARG A 19 -20.58 10.31 -11.82
N ARG A 20 -20.30 11.57 -12.21
CA ARG A 20 -20.12 12.72 -11.32
C ARG A 20 -21.42 13.23 -10.66
N ASP A 21 -22.60 12.93 -11.22
CA ASP A 21 -23.86 13.55 -10.76
C ASP A 21 -24.64 12.72 -9.71
N LEU A 22 -24.32 11.43 -9.52
CA LEU A 22 -25.01 10.58 -8.55
C LEU A 22 -24.54 10.78 -7.10
N ALA A 23 -23.39 11.45 -6.88
CA ALA A 23 -22.85 11.67 -5.54
C ALA A 23 -23.45 12.87 -4.80
N ARG A 24 -24.24 13.73 -5.47
CA ARG A 24 -24.88 14.89 -4.82
C ARG A 24 -26.24 14.60 -4.19
N ALA A 25 -26.79 13.40 -4.37
CA ALA A 25 -28.16 13.07 -3.97
C ALA A 25 -28.29 12.45 -2.57
N HIS A 26 -27.18 12.22 -1.86
CA HIS A 26 -27.21 11.75 -0.47
C HIS A 26 -26.16 12.51 0.34
N ASP A 27 -26.61 13.29 1.33
CA ASP A 27 -25.79 13.86 2.41
C ASP A 27 -25.20 12.72 3.26
N LEU A 28 -24.26 11.97 2.68
CA LEU A 28 -23.54 10.93 3.39
C LEU A 28 -22.04 11.26 3.30
N PRO A 29 -21.56 12.16 4.19
CA PRO A 29 -20.17 12.64 4.19
C PRO A 29 -19.13 11.50 4.19
N ALA A 30 -19.48 10.37 4.80
CA ALA A 30 -18.64 9.17 4.84
C ALA A 30 -18.38 8.55 3.45
N PHE A 31 -19.37 8.53 2.54
CA PHE A 31 -19.17 7.99 1.19
C PHE A 31 -18.29 8.91 0.34
N GLU A 32 -18.45 10.22 0.51
CA GLU A 32 -17.57 11.19 -0.16
C GLU A 32 -16.12 11.04 0.33
N LEU A 33 -15.92 10.90 1.64
CA LEU A 33 -14.60 10.66 2.25
C LEU A 33 -13.93 9.42 1.65
N ILE A 34 -14.64 8.30 1.58
CA ILE A 34 -14.14 7.03 1.02
C ILE A 34 -13.82 7.19 -0.47
N ALA A 35 -14.73 7.77 -1.26
CA ALA A 35 -14.53 7.93 -2.70
C ALA A 35 -13.34 8.84 -3.04
N LEU A 36 -13.10 9.89 -2.24
CA LEU A 36 -11.92 10.73 -2.37
C LEU A 36 -10.65 9.98 -2.00
N HIS A 37 -10.67 9.16 -0.95
CA HIS A 37 -9.50 8.34 -0.58
C HIS A 37 -9.22 7.23 -1.61
N ASP A 38 -10.24 6.63 -2.22
CA ASP A 38 -10.04 5.69 -3.33
C ASP A 38 -9.29 6.35 -4.50
N LEU A 39 -9.58 7.62 -4.79
CA LEU A 39 -8.81 8.37 -5.79
C LEU A 39 -7.35 8.58 -5.36
N VAL A 40 -7.07 8.82 -4.08
CA VAL A 40 -5.69 8.88 -3.54
C VAL A 40 -4.97 7.55 -3.74
N ARG A 41 -5.62 6.43 -3.37
CA ARG A 41 -5.07 5.07 -3.51
C ARG A 41 -4.76 4.73 -4.97
N LEU A 42 -5.53 5.27 -5.91
CA LEU A 42 -5.37 5.08 -7.35
C LEU A 42 -4.43 6.10 -8.02
N GLY A 43 -3.72 6.92 -7.24
CA GLY A 43 -2.69 7.85 -7.76
C GLY A 43 -3.21 9.22 -8.17
N ALA A 44 -4.46 9.56 -7.83
CA ALA A 44 -5.10 10.85 -8.13
C ALA A 44 -5.14 11.79 -6.91
N ALA A 45 -4.13 11.72 -6.04
CA ALA A 45 -4.09 12.46 -4.78
C ALA A 45 -4.10 13.98 -4.97
N GLU A 46 -3.36 14.50 -5.95
CA GLU A 46 -3.26 15.94 -6.22
C GLU A 46 -4.62 16.54 -6.60
N GLN A 47 -5.48 15.80 -7.31
CA GLN A 47 -6.78 16.31 -7.75
C GLN A 47 -7.81 16.39 -6.61
N VAL A 48 -7.61 15.64 -5.52
CA VAL A 48 -8.62 15.47 -4.45
C VAL A 48 -8.18 15.98 -3.09
N ARG A 49 -6.89 16.28 -2.88
CA ARG A 49 -6.31 16.69 -1.59
C ARG A 49 -7.13 17.77 -0.87
N ASP A 50 -7.37 18.92 -1.51
CA ASP A 50 -8.07 20.05 -0.87
C ASP A 50 -9.53 19.75 -0.55
N ARG A 51 -10.18 18.87 -1.33
CA ARG A 51 -11.54 18.45 -1.05
C ARG A 51 -11.54 17.44 0.10
N LEU A 52 -10.60 16.51 0.10
CA LEU A 52 -10.45 15.50 1.15
C LEU A 52 -10.13 16.14 2.50
N ASP A 53 -9.26 17.16 2.55
CA ASP A 53 -8.98 17.93 3.77
C ASP A 53 -10.26 18.54 4.36
N ARG A 54 -11.08 19.18 3.51
CA ARG A 54 -12.34 19.81 3.94
C ARG A 54 -13.37 18.79 4.44
N VAL A 55 -13.51 17.67 3.74
CA VAL A 55 -14.44 16.61 4.14
C VAL A 55 -13.96 15.95 5.43
N ALA A 56 -12.66 15.67 5.55
CA ALA A 56 -12.07 15.05 6.73
C ALA A 56 -12.21 15.92 8.00
N ALA A 57 -12.16 17.25 7.87
CA ALA A 57 -12.34 18.16 9.01
C ALA A 57 -13.72 18.07 9.68
N GLY A 58 -14.74 17.55 8.98
CA GLY A 58 -16.09 17.35 9.51
C GLY A 58 -16.33 15.96 10.13
N HIS A 59 -15.31 15.12 10.27
CA HIS A 59 -15.44 13.76 10.79
C HIS A 59 -14.66 13.58 12.08
N ASP A 60 -15.31 12.96 13.07
CA ASP A 60 -14.65 12.49 14.29
C ASP A 60 -13.91 11.17 14.03
N GLY A 61 -12.77 10.97 14.71
CA GLY A 61 -11.99 9.73 14.66
C GLY A 61 -10.67 9.81 13.88
N GLU A 62 -9.93 8.70 13.85
CA GLU A 62 -8.55 8.68 13.36
C GLU A 62 -8.41 8.49 11.84
N LEU A 63 -9.41 7.89 11.20
CA LEU A 63 -9.35 7.49 9.78
C LEU A 63 -9.45 8.66 8.81
N ALA A 64 -10.38 9.59 9.03
CA ALA A 64 -10.57 10.73 8.15
C ALA A 64 -9.31 11.62 8.07
N PRO A 65 -8.66 12.00 9.19
CA PRO A 65 -7.37 12.70 9.15
C PRO A 65 -6.26 11.90 8.46
N LEU A 66 -6.23 10.57 8.64
CA LEU A 66 -5.22 9.70 8.00
C LEU A 66 -5.43 9.59 6.48
N PHE A 67 -6.67 9.60 5.98
CA PHE A 67 -6.95 9.66 4.54
C PHE A 67 -6.45 10.98 3.93
N ALA A 68 -6.70 12.09 4.62
CA ALA A 68 -6.21 13.40 4.23
C ALA A 68 -4.66 13.47 4.28
N GLU A 69 -4.04 12.87 5.29
CA GLU A 69 -2.58 12.73 5.38
C GLU A 69 -1.99 11.91 4.23
N HIS A 70 -2.66 10.82 3.84
CA HIS A 70 -2.26 10.02 2.68
C HIS A 70 -2.22 10.88 1.39
N ALA A 71 -3.22 11.73 1.17
CA ALA A 71 -3.24 12.63 0.02
C ALA A 71 -2.14 13.69 0.05
N ARG A 72 -1.82 14.21 1.25
CA ARG A 72 -0.73 15.18 1.45
C ARG A 72 0.64 14.56 1.25
N ALA A 73 0.81 13.30 1.63
CA ALA A 73 2.06 12.55 1.49
C ALA A 73 2.41 12.20 0.03
N ALA A 74 1.48 12.36 -0.92
CA ALA A 74 1.74 12.07 -2.33
C ALA A 74 3.01 12.78 -2.86
N GLY A 75 3.94 12.00 -3.41
CA GLY A 75 5.24 12.47 -3.88
C GLY A 75 6.35 12.52 -2.83
N ASP A 76 6.05 12.19 -1.56
CA ASP A 76 7.00 12.08 -0.46
C ASP A 76 7.03 10.65 0.08
N GLY A 77 8.06 9.88 -0.31
CA GLY A 77 8.18 8.47 0.09
C GLY A 77 8.30 8.27 1.60
N ALA A 78 8.94 9.19 2.33
CA ALA A 78 9.08 9.06 3.78
C ALA A 78 7.73 9.30 4.48
N ALA A 79 6.98 10.32 4.04
CA ALA A 79 5.63 10.56 4.54
C ALA A 79 4.68 9.40 4.21
N LEU A 80 4.76 8.83 3.01
CA LEU A 80 3.94 7.68 2.60
C LEU A 80 4.23 6.42 3.43
N LEU A 81 5.49 6.17 3.79
CA LEU A 81 5.85 5.08 4.71
C LEU A 81 5.28 5.29 6.11
N ALA A 82 5.29 6.53 6.63
CA ALA A 82 4.67 6.84 7.90
C ALA A 82 3.15 6.62 7.89
N VAL A 83 2.48 6.98 6.79
CA VAL A 83 1.06 6.69 6.54
C VAL A 83 0.81 5.18 6.49
N ALA A 84 1.66 4.44 5.79
CA ALA A 84 1.57 2.97 5.70
C ALA A 84 1.63 2.32 7.09
N ASP A 85 2.58 2.75 7.94
CA ASP A 85 2.70 2.24 9.30
C ASP A 85 1.48 2.57 10.16
N ARG A 86 0.86 3.73 9.98
CA ARG A 86 -0.39 4.08 10.66
C ARG A 86 -1.55 3.21 10.21
N PHE A 87 -1.71 2.96 8.90
CA PHE A 87 -2.74 2.04 8.41
C PHE A 87 -2.53 0.62 8.93
N ASP A 88 -1.29 0.12 8.94
CA ASP A 88 -0.97 -1.23 9.43
C ASP A 88 -1.32 -1.37 10.93
N ARG A 89 -0.98 -0.37 11.75
CA ARG A 89 -1.35 -0.33 13.17
C ARG A 89 -2.86 -0.32 13.42
N LEU A 90 -3.63 0.32 12.53
CA LEU A 90 -5.09 0.37 12.60
C LEU A 90 -5.77 -0.86 11.97
N GLY A 91 -5.00 -1.83 11.44
CA GLY A 91 -5.53 -3.04 10.82
C GLY A 91 -5.94 -2.89 9.36
N PHE A 92 -5.69 -1.74 8.72
CA PHE A 92 -5.97 -1.49 7.31
C PHE A 92 -4.81 -1.95 6.42
N THR A 93 -4.49 -3.25 6.47
CA THR A 93 -3.29 -3.81 5.82
C THR A 93 -3.24 -3.56 4.31
N LEU A 94 -4.37 -3.58 3.60
CA LEU A 94 -4.42 -3.24 2.18
C LEU A 94 -3.99 -1.79 1.93
N PHE A 95 -4.52 -0.83 2.70
CA PHE A 95 -4.15 0.58 2.56
C PHE A 95 -2.69 0.82 2.94
N ALA A 96 -2.18 0.07 3.93
CA ALA A 96 -0.77 0.11 4.27
C ALA A 96 0.11 -0.38 3.12
N ALA A 97 -0.25 -1.50 2.49
CA ALA A 97 0.50 -2.07 1.36
C ALA A 97 0.53 -1.11 0.17
N GLU A 98 -0.61 -0.51 -0.17
CA GLU A 98 -0.71 0.46 -1.27
C GLU A 98 0.07 1.75 -0.97
N ALA A 99 -0.01 2.29 0.24
CA ALA A 99 0.77 3.47 0.64
C ALA A 99 2.28 3.18 0.58
N ALA A 100 2.73 1.99 1.01
CA ALA A 100 4.13 1.59 0.88
C ALA A 100 4.56 1.39 -0.58
N ALA A 101 3.67 0.90 -1.45
CA ALA A 101 3.93 0.79 -2.89
C ALA A 101 4.06 2.17 -3.55
N GLN A 102 3.17 3.11 -3.20
CA GLN A 102 3.28 4.50 -3.64
C GLN A 102 4.55 5.18 -3.10
N ALA A 103 4.98 4.83 -1.88
CA ALA A 103 6.25 5.32 -1.35
C ALA A 103 7.44 4.90 -2.21
N ALA A 104 7.44 3.67 -2.72
CA ALA A 104 8.47 3.19 -3.63
C ALA A 104 8.54 4.02 -4.92
N ASP A 105 7.39 4.43 -5.47
CA ASP A 105 7.32 5.31 -6.65
C ASP A 105 7.82 6.73 -6.35
N ALA A 106 7.80 7.18 -5.09
CA ALA A 106 8.22 8.51 -4.65
C ALA A 106 9.67 8.58 -4.10
N CYS A 107 10.29 7.44 -3.79
CA CYS A 107 11.66 7.40 -3.27
C CYS A 107 12.69 7.82 -4.33
N ARG A 108 13.70 8.59 -3.91
CA ARG A 108 14.77 9.11 -4.79
C ARG A 108 16.10 8.39 -4.64
N ASP A 109 16.31 7.69 -3.53
CA ASP A 109 17.53 6.93 -3.26
C ASP A 109 17.27 5.43 -3.20
N ASP A 110 18.27 4.65 -3.58
CA ASP A 110 18.18 3.20 -3.71
C ASP A 110 17.81 2.51 -2.39
N ARG A 111 18.26 3.05 -1.25
CA ARG A 111 18.02 2.44 0.06
C ARG A 111 16.56 2.60 0.45
N SER A 112 16.03 3.82 0.40
CA SER A 112 14.62 4.09 0.72
C SER A 112 13.69 3.35 -0.25
N LEU A 113 14.06 3.29 -1.55
CA LEU A 113 13.34 2.50 -2.54
C LEU A 113 13.31 1.00 -2.18
N ALA A 114 14.46 0.41 -1.83
CA ALA A 114 14.55 -0.99 -1.42
C ALA A 114 13.70 -1.28 -0.18
N PHE A 115 13.73 -0.37 0.80
CA PHE A 115 12.90 -0.48 2.01
C PHE A 115 11.41 -0.39 1.69
N ALA A 116 10.98 0.60 0.91
CA ALA A 116 9.58 0.78 0.54
C ALA A 116 9.03 -0.42 -0.25
N ARG A 117 9.80 -0.95 -1.21
CA ARG A 117 9.43 -2.16 -1.95
C ARG A 117 9.31 -3.37 -1.03
N ALA A 118 10.27 -3.59 -0.15
CA ALA A 118 10.24 -4.70 0.78
C ALA A 118 9.06 -4.59 1.77
N ARG A 119 8.76 -3.38 2.25
CA ARG A 119 7.60 -3.09 3.11
C ARG A 119 6.29 -3.35 2.37
N ALA A 120 6.15 -2.85 1.15
CA ALA A 120 4.98 -3.07 0.31
C ALA A 120 4.75 -4.57 0.06
N TYR A 121 5.81 -5.32 -0.29
CA TYR A 121 5.72 -6.77 -0.51
C TYR A 121 5.31 -7.52 0.76
N ALA A 122 5.94 -7.23 1.90
CA ALA A 122 5.59 -7.87 3.16
C ALA A 122 4.13 -7.62 3.56
N LEU A 123 3.62 -6.40 3.37
CA LEU A 123 2.21 -6.07 3.64
C LEU A 123 1.26 -6.71 2.61
N ALA A 124 1.61 -6.68 1.32
CA ALA A 124 0.80 -7.29 0.26
C ALA A 124 0.63 -8.81 0.46
N SER A 125 1.66 -9.50 0.96
CA SER A 125 1.58 -10.94 1.27
C SER A 125 0.53 -11.31 2.32
N ARG A 126 0.06 -10.34 3.12
CA ARG A 126 -0.99 -10.50 4.12
C ARG A 126 -2.40 -10.17 3.59
N CYS A 127 -2.54 -9.74 2.33
CA CYS A 127 -3.79 -9.22 1.77
C CYS A 127 -4.60 -10.25 0.96
N GLU A 128 -4.44 -11.56 1.21
CA GLU A 128 -5.26 -12.66 0.62
C GLU A 128 -5.52 -12.56 -0.91
N GLY A 129 -4.53 -12.13 -1.69
CA GLY A 129 -4.66 -12.04 -3.15
C GLY A 129 -5.34 -10.78 -3.69
N ALA A 130 -5.39 -9.70 -2.89
CA ALA A 130 -5.83 -8.39 -3.36
C ALA A 130 -5.08 -7.96 -4.63
N ASP A 131 -5.84 -7.64 -5.68
CA ASP A 131 -5.32 -7.15 -6.96
C ASP A 131 -5.70 -5.68 -7.15
N THR A 132 -4.72 -4.79 -6.92
CA THR A 132 -4.91 -3.35 -7.08
C THR A 132 -3.79 -2.75 -7.93
N PRO A 133 -4.03 -1.62 -8.62
CA PRO A 133 -3.02 -1.03 -9.50
C PRO A 133 -1.69 -0.68 -8.82
N ALA A 134 -1.71 -0.38 -7.52
CA ALA A 134 -0.50 -0.11 -6.75
C ALA A 134 0.27 -1.40 -6.42
N LEU A 135 -0.43 -2.50 -6.15
CA LEU A 135 0.17 -3.78 -5.78
C LEU A 135 0.63 -4.63 -6.98
N SER A 136 0.06 -4.42 -8.17
CA SER A 136 0.40 -5.19 -9.37
C SER A 136 1.86 -5.05 -9.84
N ARG A 137 2.60 -4.05 -9.32
CA ARG A 137 4.03 -3.81 -9.60
C ARG A 137 4.93 -4.19 -8.42
N VAL A 138 4.36 -4.69 -7.33
CA VAL A 138 5.10 -5.05 -6.12
C VAL A 138 5.73 -6.41 -6.33
N GLU A 139 7.05 -6.43 -6.41
CA GLU A 139 7.85 -7.64 -6.60
C GLU A 139 8.49 -8.07 -5.27
N PRO A 140 8.73 -9.39 -5.08
CA PRO A 140 9.51 -9.88 -3.96
C PRO A 140 10.87 -9.21 -3.88
N PRO A 141 11.39 -8.90 -2.67
CA PRO A 141 12.77 -8.47 -2.53
C PRO A 141 13.68 -9.62 -3.02
N GLY A 142 14.71 -9.28 -3.80
CA GLY A 142 15.63 -10.24 -4.45
C GLY A 142 16.56 -11.00 -3.50
N LEU A 143 16.02 -11.54 -2.41
CA LEU A 143 16.70 -12.42 -1.46
C LEU A 143 16.82 -13.83 -2.04
N THR A 144 17.95 -14.48 -1.78
CA THR A 144 18.09 -15.91 -2.05
C THR A 144 17.31 -16.73 -1.01
N PRO A 145 17.00 -18.01 -1.26
CA PRO A 145 16.32 -18.86 -0.27
C PRO A 145 17.02 -18.89 1.10
N SER A 146 18.36 -18.96 1.11
CA SER A 146 19.15 -18.93 2.36
C SER A 146 19.09 -17.57 3.05
N GLU A 147 19.13 -16.47 2.29
CA GLU A 147 18.98 -15.11 2.84
C GLU A 147 17.58 -14.91 3.44
N SER A 148 16.53 -15.36 2.75
CA SER A 148 15.15 -15.31 3.25
C SER A 148 14.99 -16.09 4.54
N LYS A 149 15.57 -17.30 4.63
CA LYS A 149 15.51 -18.12 5.84
C LYS A 149 16.23 -17.44 7.02
N VAL A 150 17.43 -16.90 6.79
CA VAL A 150 18.17 -16.14 7.81
C VAL A 150 17.39 -14.89 8.24
N ALA A 151 16.80 -14.16 7.28
CA ALA A 151 16.01 -12.96 7.57
C ALA A 151 14.78 -13.27 8.42
N GLN A 152 14.06 -14.37 8.13
CA GLN A 152 12.89 -14.82 8.88
C GLN A 152 13.24 -15.17 10.33
N LEU A 153 14.23 -16.04 10.55
CA LEU A 153 14.70 -16.39 11.89
C LEU A 153 15.22 -15.17 12.65
N ALA A 154 15.83 -14.23 11.93
CA ALA A 154 16.29 -13.00 12.53
C ALA A 154 15.13 -12.06 12.94
N ALA A 155 14.09 -11.95 12.12
CA ALA A 155 12.87 -11.19 12.42
C ALA A 155 12.12 -11.78 13.63
N GLU A 156 12.12 -13.11 13.79
CA GLU A 156 11.56 -13.82 14.95
C GLU A 156 12.32 -13.54 16.25
N GLY A 157 13.57 -13.07 16.17
CA GLY A 157 14.39 -12.70 17.33
C GLY A 157 15.56 -13.64 17.65
N LYS A 158 15.81 -14.69 16.84
CA LYS A 158 16.90 -15.65 17.08
C LYS A 158 18.29 -15.06 16.90
N THR A 159 19.20 -15.22 17.86
CA THR A 159 20.54 -14.61 17.75
C THR A 159 21.34 -15.21 16.58
N THR A 160 22.40 -14.53 16.11
CA THR A 160 23.30 -15.10 15.08
C THR A 160 23.81 -16.49 15.47
N LYS A 161 24.04 -16.74 16.77
CA LYS A 161 24.48 -18.04 17.28
C LYS A 161 23.39 -19.11 17.10
N ASP A 162 22.15 -18.77 17.43
CA ASP A 162 21.01 -19.70 17.32
C ASP A 162 20.72 -20.03 15.85
N ILE A 163 20.72 -19.02 14.98
CA ILE A 163 20.55 -19.19 13.53
C ILE A 163 21.67 -20.07 12.95
N ALA A 164 22.91 -19.85 13.37
CA ALA A 164 24.05 -20.63 12.92
C ALA A 164 23.92 -22.11 13.33
N ALA A 165 23.48 -22.37 14.56
CA ALA A 165 23.24 -23.73 15.03
C ALA A 165 22.08 -24.41 14.27
N GLU A 166 20.97 -23.70 14.09
CA GLU A 166 19.77 -24.22 13.43
C GLU A 166 19.95 -24.50 11.95
N LEU A 167 20.67 -23.63 11.24
CA LEU A 167 20.94 -23.79 9.81
C LEU A 167 22.23 -24.57 9.52
N VAL A 168 22.94 -25.04 10.55
CA VAL A 168 24.24 -25.75 10.42
C VAL A 168 25.25 -24.92 9.61
N LEU A 169 25.39 -23.64 9.98
CA LEU A 169 26.28 -22.67 9.35
C LEU A 169 27.29 -22.11 10.35
N SER A 170 28.38 -21.52 9.86
CA SER A 170 29.25 -20.72 10.72
C SER A 170 28.56 -19.39 11.09
N ARG A 171 28.85 -18.84 12.27
CA ARG A 171 28.40 -17.49 12.67
C ARG A 171 28.79 -16.43 11.63
N ARG A 172 29.98 -16.55 11.07
CA ARG A 172 30.48 -15.66 10.01
C ARG A 172 29.64 -15.74 8.73
N THR A 173 29.16 -16.93 8.37
CA THR A 173 28.25 -17.12 7.22
C THR A 173 26.92 -16.43 7.46
N VAL A 174 26.34 -16.58 8.67
CA VAL A 174 25.10 -15.89 9.04
C VAL A 174 25.27 -14.37 9.02
N ASP A 175 26.36 -13.84 9.57
CA ASP A 175 26.66 -12.40 9.54
C ASP A 175 26.79 -11.87 8.10
N ASN A 176 27.40 -12.66 7.20
CA ASN A 176 27.48 -12.32 5.77
C ASN A 176 26.11 -12.30 5.11
N HIS A 177 25.25 -13.28 5.39
CA HIS A 177 23.85 -13.28 4.92
C HIS A 177 23.09 -12.07 5.44
N LEU A 178 23.17 -11.75 6.75
CA LEU A 178 22.51 -10.59 7.34
C LEU A 178 22.96 -9.27 6.70
N ARG A 179 24.26 -9.11 6.44
CA ARG A 179 24.77 -7.92 5.72
C ARG A 179 24.18 -7.79 4.32
N SER A 180 24.08 -8.90 3.58
CA SER A 180 23.47 -8.92 2.25
C SER A 180 21.97 -8.60 2.33
N VAL A 181 21.26 -9.21 3.28
CA VAL A 181 19.83 -8.97 3.56
C VAL A 181 19.59 -7.50 3.88
N TYR A 182 20.35 -6.90 4.80
CA TYR A 182 20.18 -5.50 5.18
C TYR A 182 20.33 -4.55 4.00
N ARG A 183 21.33 -4.79 3.15
CA ARG A 183 21.52 -4.03 1.91
C ARG A 183 20.34 -4.21 0.95
N LYS A 184 19.89 -5.44 0.72
CA LYS A 184 18.80 -5.76 -0.23
C LYS A 184 17.44 -5.25 0.22
N LEU A 185 17.19 -5.18 1.53
CA LEU A 185 15.94 -4.70 2.12
C LEU A 185 15.98 -3.21 2.51
N GLY A 186 17.08 -2.52 2.25
CA GLY A 186 17.21 -1.09 2.57
C GLY A 186 17.23 -0.77 4.07
N ILE A 187 17.52 -1.73 4.95
CA ILE A 187 17.54 -1.53 6.41
C ILE A 187 18.96 -1.41 6.97
N HIS A 188 19.09 -0.70 8.09
CA HIS A 188 20.37 -0.51 8.78
C HIS A 188 20.63 -1.51 9.90
N ARG A 189 19.54 -1.98 10.50
CA ARG A 189 19.58 -2.72 11.76
C ARG A 189 18.56 -3.84 11.72
N ARG A 190 18.84 -4.83 12.55
CA ARG A 190 18.01 -6.02 12.73
C ARG A 190 16.56 -5.70 13.04
N ASP A 191 16.29 -4.66 13.83
CA ASP A 191 14.93 -4.28 14.22
C ASP A 191 14.04 -3.91 13.03
N GLY A 192 14.64 -3.44 11.93
CA GLY A 192 13.93 -3.15 10.70
C GLY A 192 13.37 -4.39 10.00
N LEU A 193 13.91 -5.59 10.27
CA LEU A 193 13.45 -6.83 9.63
C LEU A 193 11.97 -7.12 9.92
N ARG A 194 11.48 -6.80 11.12
CA ARG A 194 10.08 -7.04 11.50
C ARG A 194 9.08 -6.31 10.60
N GLN A 195 9.50 -5.21 9.99
CA GLN A 195 8.63 -4.41 9.12
C GLN A 195 8.57 -4.94 7.69
N VAL A 196 9.62 -5.63 7.23
CA VAL A 196 9.84 -5.98 5.82
C VAL A 196 9.95 -7.48 5.56
N VAL A 197 9.78 -8.30 6.60
CA VAL A 197 9.71 -9.75 6.51
C VAL A 197 8.31 -10.18 6.93
N SER A 198 7.62 -10.90 6.05
CA SER A 198 6.34 -11.52 6.36
C SER A 198 6.54 -12.66 7.35
N HIS A 199 5.60 -12.79 8.29
CA HIS A 199 5.54 -13.89 9.26
C HIS A 199 4.54 -14.93 8.76
#